data_AF-A0A1E1KC23-F1
#
_entry.id   AF-A0A1E1KC23-F1
#
_cell.length_a   1.000
_cell.length_b   1.000
_cell.length_c   1.000
_cell.angle_alpha   90.00
_cell.angle_beta   90.00
_cell.angle_gamma   90.00
#
_symmetry.space_group_name_H-M   'P 1'
#
loop_
_entity.id
_entity.type
_entity.pdbx_description
1 polymer ?
#
loop_
_entity_poly.entity_id
_entity_poly.type
_entity_poly.pdbx_seq_one_letter_code
_entity_poly.pdbx_strand_id
1 'polypeptide(L)'
;MASTLGKQTVYEAGPNVLQISDLYVKAGILHPVAVGSIAVIFLFTYLRLGSNRCIAPINIFDWLINVALGSTLAGIVNGNSLVRGLLALITMLGFQYITSSISTRWHEQFAWIFQSEPLVIAFRGKMLTRVIKKHRISPTDVRAALRQSRILNICQVECAIIEPNGTISIFTTKDLKTAEVEPDVLMMVRTYRELCEQEGREGRRRYVLEWDRDEERGGSLTPSDDASK
;
A
#
# COMPACT_ATOMS: atom_id res chain seq x y z
N MET A 1 52.88 9.62 -65.67
CA MET A 1 51.99 9.09 -66.71
C MET A 1 51.63 7.66 -66.31
N ALA A 2 50.40 7.22 -66.12
CA ALA A 2 49.10 7.87 -66.21
C ALA A 2 48.11 7.11 -65.31
N SER A 3 47.02 7.81 -65.00
CA SER A 3 45.81 7.37 -64.29
C SER A 3 45.25 6.00 -64.71
N THR A 4 44.79 5.23 -63.72
CA THR A 4 43.65 4.30 -63.90
C THR A 4 42.49 4.77 -63.02
N LEU A 5 41.66 5.62 -63.62
CA LEU A 5 40.36 6.09 -63.14
C LEU A 5 39.24 5.17 -63.65
N GLY A 6 38.21 4.99 -62.82
CA GLY A 6 36.84 4.66 -63.24
C GLY A 6 36.47 3.18 -63.06
N LYS A 7 35.44 2.80 -62.30
CA LYS A 7 34.15 3.46 -62.09
C LYS A 7 33.69 3.29 -60.64
N GLN A 8 33.50 4.39 -59.91
CA GLN A 8 32.49 4.44 -58.87
C GLN A 8 31.17 4.76 -59.56
N THR A 9 30.23 3.82 -59.53
CA THR A 9 28.85 4.06 -59.94
C THR A 9 28.23 5.01 -58.93
N VAL A 10 28.17 6.29 -59.29
CA VAL A 10 27.43 7.31 -58.57
C VAL A 10 25.94 6.97 -58.71
N TYR A 11 25.31 6.57 -57.62
CA TYR A 11 23.86 6.45 -57.54
C TYR A 11 23.29 7.85 -57.29
N GLU A 12 22.90 8.56 -58.34
CA GLU A 12 22.13 9.80 -58.20
C GLU A 12 20.73 9.46 -57.68
N ALA A 13 20.46 9.80 -56.42
CA ALA A 13 19.14 9.71 -55.83
C ALA A 13 18.25 10.84 -56.41
N GLY A 14 17.34 10.49 -57.32
CA GLY A 14 16.33 11.41 -57.82
C GLY A 14 15.32 11.83 -56.73
N PRO A 15 14.59 12.95 -56.89
CA PRO A 15 13.70 13.53 -55.87
C PRO A 15 12.48 12.67 -55.49
N ASN A 16 12.32 11.47 -56.06
CA ASN A 16 11.21 10.53 -55.81
C ASN A 16 11.69 9.08 -55.60
N VAL A 17 12.91 8.85 -55.12
CA VAL A 17 13.27 7.51 -54.64
C VAL A 17 12.72 7.34 -53.22
N LEU A 18 11.70 6.51 -53.06
CA LEU A 18 11.25 6.02 -51.75
C LEU A 18 12.45 5.34 -51.07
N GLN A 19 13.14 6.07 -50.20
CA GLN A 19 14.27 5.54 -49.46
C GLN A 19 13.78 4.43 -48.54
N ILE A 20 14.39 3.24 -48.64
CA ILE A 20 14.12 2.10 -47.75
C ILE A 20 14.35 2.49 -46.28
N SER A 21 15.23 3.47 -46.00
CA SER A 21 15.42 4.03 -44.67
C SER A 21 14.17 4.73 -44.13
N ASP A 22 13.44 5.49 -44.96
CA ASP A 22 12.19 6.12 -44.54
C ASP A 22 11.10 5.08 -44.30
N LEU A 23 11.05 4.03 -45.12
CA LEU A 23 10.12 2.91 -44.89
C LEU A 23 10.49 2.14 -43.62
N TYR A 24 11.77 1.94 -43.32
CA TYR A 24 12.25 1.23 -42.13
C TYR A 24 12.05 2.06 -40.86
N VAL A 25 12.29 3.37 -40.92
CA VAL A 25 12.02 4.32 -39.82
C VAL A 25 10.52 4.41 -39.58
N LYS A 26 9.71 4.53 -40.64
CA LYS A 26 8.25 4.63 -40.52
C LYS A 26 7.62 3.32 -40.07
N ALA A 27 8.07 2.17 -40.58
CA ALA A 27 7.66 0.85 -40.10
C ALA A 27 8.16 0.57 -38.66
N GLY A 28 9.37 1.04 -38.34
CA GLY A 28 9.97 0.93 -37.02
C GLY A 28 9.26 1.78 -35.96
N ILE A 29 8.65 2.90 -36.33
CA ILE A 29 7.82 3.73 -35.44
C ILE A 29 6.36 3.23 -35.42
N LEU A 30 5.82 2.80 -36.57
CA LEU A 30 4.43 2.35 -36.67
C LEU A 30 4.20 1.06 -35.87
N HIS A 31 5.19 0.17 -35.79
CA HIS A 31 5.07 -1.08 -35.05
C HIS A 31 4.88 -0.87 -33.53
N PRO A 32 5.76 -0.15 -32.80
CA PRO A 32 5.53 0.17 -31.39
C PRO A 32 4.24 0.94 -31.12
N VAL A 33 3.84 1.83 -32.03
CA VAL A 33 2.58 2.58 -31.90
C VAL A 33 1.39 1.65 -32.00
N ALA A 34 1.35 0.76 -33.00
CA ALA A 34 0.24 -0.18 -33.19
C ALA A 34 0.20 -1.25 -32.07
N VAL A 35 1.33 -1.92 -31.83
CA VAL A 35 1.46 -2.96 -30.79
C VAL A 35 1.22 -2.36 -29.41
N GLY A 36 1.78 -1.19 -29.14
CA GLY A 36 1.58 -0.48 -27.88
C GLY A 36 0.15 -0.04 -27.66
N SER A 37 -0.53 0.48 -28.69
CA SER A 37 -1.95 0.84 -28.57
C SER A 37 -2.81 -0.38 -28.23
N ILE A 38 -2.59 -1.51 -28.91
CA ILE A 38 -3.30 -2.76 -28.62
C ILE A 38 -3.01 -3.25 -27.20
N ALA A 39 -1.73 -3.23 -26.78
CA ALA A 39 -1.33 -3.67 -25.45
C ALA A 39 -1.89 -2.78 -24.34
N VAL A 40 -1.94 -1.46 -24.55
CA VAL A 40 -2.54 -0.49 -23.60
C VAL A 40 -4.06 -0.69 -23.53
N ILE A 41 -4.75 -0.86 -24.66
CA ILE A 41 -6.20 -1.13 -24.65
C ILE A 41 -6.49 -2.45 -23.93
N PHE A 42 -5.68 -3.48 -24.18
CA PHE A 42 -5.80 -4.76 -23.49
C PHE A 42 -5.57 -4.60 -21.99
N LEU A 43 -4.49 -3.92 -21.57
CA LEU A 43 -4.20 -3.67 -20.16
C LEU A 43 -5.28 -2.82 -19.50
N PHE A 44 -5.82 -1.81 -20.18
CA PHE A 44 -6.92 -1.00 -19.67
C PHE A 44 -8.19 -1.84 -19.47
N THR A 45 -8.54 -2.66 -20.46
CA THR A 45 -9.67 -3.60 -20.37
C THR A 45 -9.47 -4.58 -19.22
N TYR A 46 -8.25 -5.10 -19.08
CA TYR A 46 -7.83 -5.93 -17.95
C TYR A 46 -8.02 -5.20 -16.61
N LEU A 47 -7.57 -3.95 -16.47
CA LEU A 47 -7.63 -3.22 -15.20
C LEU A 47 -9.08 -2.85 -14.86
N ARG A 48 -9.92 -2.69 -15.89
CA ARG A 48 -11.35 -2.41 -15.76
C ARG A 48 -12.16 -3.64 -15.38
N LEU A 49 -11.81 -4.81 -15.92
CA LEU A 49 -12.41 -6.10 -15.56
C LEU A 49 -11.86 -6.62 -14.22
N GLY A 50 -10.61 -6.26 -13.90
CA GLY A 50 -9.95 -6.50 -12.64
C GLY A 50 -10.69 -5.80 -11.50
N SER A 51 -10.67 -6.42 -10.32
CA SER A 51 -11.28 -5.87 -9.09
C SER A 51 -10.66 -4.51 -8.70
N ASN A 52 -11.32 -3.80 -7.78
CA ASN A 52 -10.84 -2.53 -7.19
C ASN A 52 -9.39 -2.59 -6.68
N ARG A 53 -8.86 -3.79 -6.38
CA ARG A 53 -7.48 -4.03 -5.92
C ARG A 53 -6.40 -3.67 -6.95
N CYS A 54 -6.71 -3.68 -8.25
CA CYS A 54 -5.74 -3.29 -9.28
C CYS A 54 -5.54 -1.76 -9.34
N ILE A 55 -6.59 -0.99 -9.03
CA ILE A 55 -6.58 0.48 -9.08
C ILE A 55 -6.10 1.05 -7.74
N ALA A 56 -6.61 0.49 -6.64
CA ALA A 56 -6.24 0.87 -5.29
C ALA A 56 -5.60 -0.36 -4.59
N PRO A 57 -4.26 -0.50 -4.63
CA PRO A 57 -3.59 -1.62 -4.00
C PRO A 57 -3.80 -1.56 -2.48
N ILE A 58 -4.51 -2.57 -1.97
CA ILE A 58 -4.82 -2.71 -0.54
C ILE A 58 -3.63 -3.33 0.20
N ASN A 59 -2.74 -4.00 -0.55
CA ASN A 59 -1.64 -4.77 -0.02
C ASN A 59 -0.35 -4.57 -0.83
N ILE A 60 0.81 -4.78 -0.21
CA ILE A 60 2.11 -4.59 -0.85
C ILE A 60 2.29 -5.48 -2.10
N PHE A 61 1.71 -6.66 -2.08
CA PHE A 61 1.78 -7.59 -3.19
C PHE A 61 0.99 -7.09 -4.43
N ASP A 62 -0.16 -6.44 -4.21
CA ASP A 62 -0.94 -5.80 -5.29
C ASP A 62 -0.13 -4.67 -5.94
N TRP A 63 0.61 -3.90 -5.12
CA TRP A 63 1.51 -2.86 -5.60
C TRP A 63 2.67 -3.43 -6.44
N LEU A 64 3.26 -4.55 -6.00
CA LEU A 64 4.33 -5.23 -6.74
C LEU A 64 3.86 -5.69 -8.13
N ILE A 65 2.65 -6.26 -8.22
CA ILE A 65 2.08 -6.67 -9.52
C ILE A 65 1.87 -5.46 -10.42
N ASN A 66 1.34 -4.35 -9.90
CA ASN A 66 1.13 -3.15 -10.71
C ASN A 66 2.43 -2.61 -11.32
N VAL A 67 3.53 -2.62 -10.56
CA VAL A 67 4.85 -2.24 -11.09
C VAL A 67 5.32 -3.22 -12.17
N ALA A 68 5.13 -4.52 -11.95
CA ALA A 68 5.51 -5.55 -12.91
C ALA A 68 4.65 -5.50 -14.20
N LEU A 69 3.37 -5.15 -14.11
CA LEU A 69 2.49 -4.94 -15.27
C LEU A 69 3.01 -3.80 -16.16
N GLY A 70 3.46 -2.69 -15.55
CA GLY A 70 4.08 -1.58 -16.28
C GLY A 70 5.37 -1.98 -16.99
N SER A 71 6.25 -2.72 -16.31
CA SER A 71 7.48 -3.26 -16.91
C SER A 71 7.18 -4.24 -18.05
N THR A 72 6.20 -5.12 -17.85
CA THR A 72 5.76 -6.08 -18.87
C THR A 72 5.22 -5.35 -20.08
N LEU A 73 4.34 -4.35 -19.88
CA LEU A 73 3.80 -3.51 -20.95
C LEU A 73 4.91 -2.85 -21.78
N ALA A 74 5.92 -2.26 -21.13
CA ALA A 74 7.08 -1.70 -21.81
C ALA A 74 7.83 -2.78 -22.63
N GLY A 75 7.95 -3.99 -22.08
CA GLY A 75 8.49 -5.16 -22.78
C GLY A 75 7.68 -5.58 -24.00
N ILE A 76 6.34 -5.45 -23.99
CA ILE A 76 5.49 -5.73 -25.16
C ILE A 76 5.73 -4.70 -26.26
N VAL A 77 5.78 -3.42 -25.89
CA VAL A 77 5.97 -2.31 -26.83
C VAL A 77 7.32 -2.40 -27.53
N ASN A 78 8.37 -2.80 -26.79
CA ASN A 78 9.73 -2.90 -27.29
C ASN A 78 10.07 -4.26 -27.92
N GLY A 79 9.26 -5.28 -27.67
CA GLY A 79 9.51 -6.67 -28.08
C GLY A 79 8.85 -7.05 -29.40
N ASN A 80 9.33 -8.14 -29.99
CA ASN A 80 8.83 -8.65 -31.27
C ASN A 80 7.67 -9.67 -31.13
N SER A 81 7.20 -9.96 -29.91
CA SER A 81 6.17 -10.98 -29.69
C SER A 81 5.08 -10.51 -28.73
N LEU A 82 4.00 -9.98 -29.31
CA LEU A 82 2.79 -9.58 -28.61
C LEU A 82 2.13 -10.76 -27.86
N VAL A 83 2.20 -11.98 -28.41
CA VAL A 83 1.64 -13.19 -27.77
C VAL A 83 2.33 -13.49 -26.43
N ARG A 84 3.67 -13.42 -26.38
CA ARG A 84 4.42 -13.64 -25.13
C ARG A 84 4.10 -12.57 -24.10
N GLY A 85 3.97 -11.32 -24.55
CA GLY A 85 3.58 -10.20 -23.72
C GLY A 85 2.19 -10.36 -23.12
N LEU A 86 1.19 -10.67 -23.95
CA LEU A 86 -0.18 -10.91 -23.50
C LEU A 86 -0.27 -12.10 -22.55
N LEU A 87 0.44 -13.20 -22.83
CA LEU A 87 0.49 -14.34 -21.94
C LEU A 87 1.04 -13.95 -20.55
N ALA A 88 2.12 -13.15 -20.50
CA ALA A 88 2.67 -12.65 -19.25
C ALA A 88 1.67 -11.79 -18.46
N LEU A 89 0.94 -10.88 -19.13
CA LEU A 89 -0.12 -10.08 -18.50
C LEU A 89 -1.25 -10.95 -17.94
N ILE A 90 -1.68 -11.97 -18.68
CA ILE A 90 -2.71 -12.93 -18.24
C ILE A 90 -2.22 -13.73 -17.03
N THR A 91 -0.97 -14.19 -17.03
CA THR A 91 -0.38 -14.90 -15.88
C THR A 91 -0.35 -14.02 -14.63
N MET A 92 0.01 -12.73 -14.76
CA MET A 92 -0.06 -11.80 -13.64
C MET A 92 -1.50 -11.60 -13.13
N LEU A 93 -2.52 -11.58 -14.01
CA LEU A 93 -3.94 -11.58 -13.59
C LEU A 93 -4.27 -12.80 -12.74
N GLY A 94 -3.87 -13.97 -13.24
CA GLY A 94 -4.12 -15.24 -12.57
C GLY A 94 -3.55 -15.19 -11.16
N PHE A 95 -2.34 -14.68 -11.01
CA PHE A 95 -1.71 -14.52 -9.71
C PHE A 95 -2.49 -13.56 -8.80
N GLN A 96 -2.88 -12.38 -9.30
CA GLN A 96 -3.66 -11.43 -8.50
C GLN A 96 -5.02 -12.00 -8.06
N TYR A 97 -5.70 -12.72 -8.96
CA TYR A 97 -6.96 -13.40 -8.67
C TYR A 97 -6.79 -14.50 -7.62
N ILE A 98 -5.70 -15.28 -7.71
CA ILE A 98 -5.34 -16.29 -6.71
C ILE A 98 -5.10 -15.63 -5.36
N THR A 99 -4.27 -14.59 -5.29
CA THR A 99 -3.99 -13.88 -4.04
C THR A 99 -5.26 -13.29 -3.43
N SER A 100 -6.13 -12.68 -4.24
CA SER A 100 -7.42 -12.18 -3.77
C SER A 100 -8.34 -13.30 -3.30
N SER A 101 -8.39 -14.43 -4.01
CA SER A 101 -9.22 -15.58 -3.63
C SER A 101 -8.75 -16.21 -2.32
N ILE A 102 -7.43 -16.36 -2.14
CA ILE A 102 -6.81 -16.84 -0.90
C ILE A 102 -7.12 -15.87 0.24
N SER A 103 -6.97 -14.56 0.01
CA SER A 103 -7.32 -13.52 0.98
C SER A 103 -8.75 -13.65 1.51
N THR A 104 -9.72 -13.92 0.63
CA THR A 104 -11.14 -13.95 1.00
C THR A 104 -11.59 -15.29 1.57
N ARG A 105 -11.05 -16.41 1.08
CA ARG A 105 -11.52 -17.76 1.44
C ARG A 105 -10.67 -18.43 2.53
N TRP A 106 -9.39 -18.06 2.63
CA TRP A 106 -8.42 -18.72 3.50
C TRP A 106 -7.70 -17.71 4.39
N HIS A 107 -8.45 -16.70 4.86
CA HIS A 107 -7.92 -15.57 5.61
C HIS A 107 -7.06 -16.02 6.80
N GLU A 108 -7.52 -17.01 7.56
CA GLU A 108 -6.84 -17.42 8.80
C GLU A 108 -5.58 -18.26 8.60
N GLN A 109 -5.44 -18.96 7.46
CA GLN A 109 -4.36 -19.94 7.26
C GLN A 109 -3.25 -19.44 6.33
N PHE A 110 -3.59 -18.62 5.34
CA PHE A 110 -2.65 -18.24 4.27
C PHE A 110 -2.60 -16.74 4.00
N ALA A 111 -3.47 -15.91 4.61
CA ALA A 111 -3.41 -14.47 4.36
C ALA A 111 -2.08 -13.88 4.80
N TRP A 112 -1.50 -14.31 5.92
CA TRP A 112 -0.24 -13.79 6.47
C TRP A 112 0.96 -13.87 5.51
N ILE A 113 0.94 -14.78 4.51
CA ILE A 113 2.01 -14.92 3.52
C ILE A 113 2.00 -13.75 2.55
N PHE A 114 0.81 -13.32 2.14
CA PHE A 114 0.65 -12.30 1.12
C PHE A 114 0.24 -10.94 1.70
N GLN A 115 -0.49 -10.93 2.82
CA GLN A 115 -1.03 -9.76 3.51
C GLN A 115 -0.35 -9.57 4.85
N SER A 116 0.12 -8.35 5.08
CA SER A 116 0.55 -7.92 6.40
C SER A 116 -0.66 -7.51 7.23
N GLU A 117 -0.67 -7.83 8.53
CA GLU A 117 -1.69 -7.29 9.43
C GLU A 117 -1.44 -5.79 9.70
N PRO A 118 -2.50 -4.98 9.89
CA PRO A 118 -2.34 -3.59 10.28
C PRO A 118 -1.59 -3.45 11.60
N LEU A 119 -0.65 -2.51 11.66
CA LEU A 119 0.24 -2.32 12.80
C LEU A 119 0.07 -0.94 13.43
N VAL A 120 -0.35 -0.90 14.69
CA VAL A 120 -0.43 0.34 15.46
C VAL A 120 0.97 0.83 15.86
N ILE A 121 1.32 2.05 15.48
CA ILE A 121 2.63 2.68 15.75
C ILE A 121 2.56 3.89 16.68
N ALA A 122 1.38 4.50 16.85
CA ALA A 122 1.12 5.52 17.86
C ALA A 122 -0.27 5.30 18.45
N PHE A 123 -0.40 5.58 19.74
CA PHE A 123 -1.64 5.38 20.49
C PHE A 123 -1.75 6.47 21.57
N ARG A 124 -2.90 7.16 21.63
CA ARG A 124 -3.24 8.20 22.62
C ARG A 124 -2.13 9.20 22.89
N GLY A 125 -1.66 9.83 21.83
CA GLY A 125 -0.62 10.86 21.88
C GLY A 125 0.80 10.35 22.09
N LYS A 126 1.01 9.03 22.19
CA LYS A 126 2.33 8.42 22.43
C LYS A 126 2.78 7.57 21.25
N MET A 127 4.00 7.80 20.77
CA MET A 127 4.63 6.92 19.79
C MET A 127 5.09 5.61 20.45
N LEU A 128 4.68 4.48 19.88
CA LEU A 128 5.05 3.14 20.33
C LEU A 128 6.46 2.79 19.84
N THR A 129 7.46 3.43 20.43
CA THR A 129 8.86 3.35 20.00
C THR A 129 9.39 1.91 19.93
N ARG A 130 8.94 1.03 20.84
CA ARG A 130 9.28 -0.40 20.82
C ARG A 130 8.76 -1.10 19.55
N VAL A 131 7.53 -0.79 19.13
CA VAL A 131 6.91 -1.35 17.93
C VAL A 131 7.60 -0.83 16.67
N ILE A 132 7.86 0.48 16.61
CA ILE A 132 8.58 1.14 15.52
C ILE A 132 9.96 0.52 15.31
N LYS A 133 10.74 0.35 16.39
CA LYS A 133 12.07 -0.28 16.33
C LYS A 133 11.99 -1.75 15.93
N LYS A 134 11.02 -2.52 16.47
CA LYS A 134 10.84 -3.94 16.14
C LYS A 134 10.57 -4.16 14.65
N HIS A 135 9.79 -3.28 14.03
CA HIS A 135 9.42 -3.37 12.61
C HIS A 135 10.31 -2.53 11.69
N ARG A 136 11.44 -2.02 12.20
CA ARG A 136 12.44 -1.25 11.43
C ARG A 136 11.86 -0.02 10.70
N ILE A 137 10.84 0.59 11.28
CA ILE A 137 10.21 1.79 10.71
C ILE A 137 11.05 3.01 11.11
N SER A 138 11.35 3.89 10.15
CA SER A 138 12.09 5.10 10.48
C SER A 138 11.20 6.10 11.23
N PRO A 139 11.66 6.69 12.34
CA PRO A 139 10.96 7.79 13.00
C PRO A 139 10.76 9.01 12.08
N THR A 140 11.56 9.16 11.03
CA THR A 140 11.38 10.23 10.02
C THR A 140 10.13 10.01 9.18
N ASP A 141 9.80 8.75 8.88
CA ASP A 141 8.68 8.38 8.01
C ASP A 141 7.37 8.61 8.74
N VAL A 142 7.32 8.26 10.04
CA VAL A 142 6.17 8.55 10.90
C VAL A 142 5.94 10.06 11.00
N ARG A 143 7.01 10.86 11.15
CA ARG A 143 6.89 12.33 11.16
C ARG A 143 6.48 12.89 9.81
N ALA A 144 6.91 12.28 8.70
CA ALA A 144 6.47 12.68 7.37
C ALA A 144 4.97 12.41 7.17
N ALA A 145 4.47 11.27 7.64
CA ALA A 145 3.04 10.94 7.60
C ALA A 145 2.19 11.91 8.44
N LEU A 146 2.68 12.30 9.63
CA LEU A 146 2.03 13.35 10.43
C LEU A 146 1.94 14.68 9.66
N ARG A 147 3.01 15.10 8.97
CA ARG A 147 3.00 16.31 8.14
C ARG A 147 2.04 16.21 6.97
N GLN A 148 2.00 15.07 6.28
CA GLN A 148 1.05 14.83 5.18
C GLN A 148 -0.40 14.93 5.67
N SER A 149 -0.65 14.47 6.90
CA SER A 149 -1.95 14.57 7.58
C SER A 149 -2.21 15.93 8.24
N ARG A 150 -1.31 16.92 8.07
CA ARG A 150 -1.38 18.27 8.68
C ARG A 150 -1.43 18.27 10.21
N ILE A 151 -0.84 17.25 10.85
CA ILE A 151 -0.75 17.12 12.30
C ILE A 151 0.65 17.56 12.75
N LEU A 152 0.71 18.62 13.57
CA LEU A 152 1.97 19.17 14.08
C LEU A 152 2.32 18.65 15.47
N ASN A 153 1.33 18.20 16.23
CA ASN A 153 1.50 17.72 17.59
C ASN A 153 0.97 16.29 17.72
N ILE A 154 1.85 15.36 18.09
CA ILE A 154 1.51 13.95 18.30
C ILE A 154 0.41 13.79 19.36
N CYS A 155 0.30 14.68 20.35
CA CYS A 155 -0.73 14.62 21.39
C CYS A 155 -2.16 14.70 20.85
N GLN A 156 -2.36 15.13 19.61
CA GLN A 156 -3.67 15.17 18.95
C GLN A 156 -4.04 13.82 18.31
N VAL A 157 -3.08 12.91 18.16
CA VAL A 157 -3.25 11.60 17.53
C VAL A 157 -3.83 10.62 18.53
N GLU A 158 -5.00 10.06 18.21
CA GLU A 158 -5.56 8.93 18.93
C GLU A 158 -4.86 7.63 18.53
N CYS A 159 -4.71 7.42 17.22
CA CYS A 159 -4.12 6.20 16.67
C CYS A 159 -3.39 6.50 15.37
N ALA A 160 -2.22 5.89 15.17
CA ALA A 160 -1.58 5.82 13.86
C ALA A 160 -1.30 4.36 13.53
N ILE A 161 -1.71 3.93 12.33
CA ILE A 161 -1.72 2.54 11.88
C ILE A 161 -0.96 2.46 10.56
N ILE A 162 -0.05 1.50 10.45
CA ILE A 162 0.51 1.09 9.17
C ILE A 162 -0.42 0.06 8.56
N GLU A 163 -0.94 0.38 7.39
CA GLU A 163 -1.81 -0.49 6.60
C GLU A 163 -1.01 -1.55 5.82
N PRO A 164 -1.66 -2.63 5.33
CA PRO A 164 -0.97 -3.71 4.62
C PRO A 164 -0.26 -3.28 3.33
N ASN A 165 -0.67 -2.17 2.72
CA ASN A 165 0.00 -1.55 1.57
C ASN A 165 1.20 -0.66 1.96
N GLY A 166 1.52 -0.55 3.25
CA GLY A 166 2.62 0.27 3.77
C GLY A 166 2.28 1.75 3.99
N THR A 167 1.04 2.18 3.70
CA THR A 167 0.60 3.54 4.00
C THR A 167 0.33 3.72 5.50
N ILE A 168 0.43 4.97 5.98
CA ILE A 168 0.17 5.30 7.39
C ILE A 168 -1.16 6.05 7.49
N SER A 169 -2.15 5.40 8.10
CA SER A 169 -3.44 5.99 8.48
C SER A 169 -3.30 6.65 9.84
N ILE A 170 -3.81 7.88 10.00
CA ILE A 170 -3.74 8.62 11.27
C ILE A 170 -5.12 9.13 11.65
N PHE A 171 -5.55 8.81 12.87
CA PHE A 171 -6.82 9.22 13.45
C PHE A 171 -6.54 10.13 14.65
N THR A 172 -7.21 11.28 14.68
CA THR A 172 -7.08 12.23 15.77
C THR A 172 -8.18 12.05 16.81
N THR A 173 -7.94 12.53 18.02
CA THR A 173 -8.98 12.55 19.07
C THR A 173 -10.18 13.42 18.66
N LYS A 174 -10.01 14.38 17.74
CA LYS A 174 -11.14 15.16 17.18
C LYS A 174 -12.00 14.31 16.25
N ASP A 175 -11.38 13.46 15.44
CA ASP A 175 -12.10 12.57 14.52
C ASP A 175 -12.99 11.60 15.30
N LEU A 176 -12.48 11.04 16.40
CA LEU A 176 -13.28 10.18 17.29
C LEU A 176 -14.45 10.91 17.95
N LYS A 177 -14.28 12.17 18.35
CA LYS A 177 -15.38 12.95 18.98
C LYS A 177 -16.46 13.36 17.98
N THR A 178 -16.10 13.47 16.70
CA THR A 178 -17.02 13.88 15.63
C THR A 178 -17.76 12.69 15.04
N ALA A 179 -17.15 11.50 15.06
CA ALA A 179 -17.83 10.27 14.72
C ALA A 179 -18.87 9.94 15.80
N GLU A 180 -20.13 10.31 15.58
CA GLU A 180 -21.28 9.98 16.45
C GLU A 180 -21.46 8.46 16.66
N VAL A 181 -20.79 7.63 15.86
CA VAL A 181 -20.83 6.16 15.91
C VAL A 181 -19.52 5.64 16.50
N GLU A 182 -19.66 4.73 17.45
CA GLU A 182 -18.59 3.98 18.14
C GLU A 182 -17.45 3.59 17.18
N PRO A 183 -16.16 3.75 17.57
CA PRO A 183 -15.01 3.50 16.70
C PRO A 183 -14.77 2.00 16.48
N ASP A 184 -15.81 1.27 16.07
CA ASP A 184 -15.81 -0.16 15.81
C ASP A 184 -14.75 -0.51 14.74
N VAL A 185 -14.54 0.42 13.79
CA VAL A 185 -13.49 0.34 12.77
C VAL A 185 -12.09 0.24 13.37
N LEU A 186 -11.77 1.00 14.42
CA LEU A 186 -10.48 0.90 15.10
C LEU A 186 -10.40 -0.38 15.95
N MET A 187 -11.51 -0.79 16.55
CA MET A 187 -11.59 -2.03 17.35
C MET A 187 -11.49 -3.31 16.52
N MET A 188 -11.71 -3.24 15.21
CA MET A 188 -11.41 -4.31 14.25
C MET A 188 -9.90 -4.54 14.09
N VAL A 189 -9.07 -3.52 14.35
CA VAL A 189 -7.61 -3.68 14.36
C VAL A 189 -7.18 -4.34 15.66
N ARG A 190 -6.78 -5.62 15.57
CA ARG A 190 -6.43 -6.45 16.73
C ARG A 190 -5.42 -5.77 17.66
N THR A 191 -4.35 -5.20 17.13
CA THR A 191 -3.32 -4.51 17.93
C THR A 191 -3.84 -3.26 18.63
N TYR A 192 -4.80 -2.54 18.04
CA TYR A 192 -5.46 -1.40 18.70
C TYR A 192 -6.34 -1.87 19.86
N ARG A 193 -7.16 -2.91 19.64
CA ARG A 193 -7.99 -3.53 20.68
C ARG A 193 -7.14 -4.00 21.87
N GLU A 194 -6.04 -4.68 21.61
CA GLU A 194 -5.12 -5.17 22.65
C GLU A 194 -4.52 -4.02 23.49
N LEU A 195 -4.19 -2.88 22.86
CA LEU A 195 -3.69 -1.69 23.57
C LEU A 195 -4.76 -1.05 24.45
N CYS A 196 -6.01 -0.94 23.95
CA CYS A 196 -7.14 -0.45 24.73
C CYS A 196 -7.40 -1.34 25.96
N GLU A 197 -7.36 -2.67 25.80
CA GLU A 197 -7.52 -3.62 26.91
C GLU A 197 -6.40 -3.51 27.94
N GLN A 198 -5.15 -3.35 27.50
CA GLN A 198 -4.00 -3.20 28.39
C GLN A 198 -4.10 -1.93 29.24
N GLU A 199 -4.42 -0.79 28.65
CA GLU A 199 -4.57 0.46 29.39
C GLU A 199 -5.75 0.40 30.38
N GLY A 200 -6.85 -0.25 30.01
CA GLY A 200 -7.98 -0.51 30.90
C GLY A 200 -7.66 -1.46 32.06
N ARG A 201 -6.74 -2.42 31.87
CA ARG A 201 -6.22 -3.27 32.96
C ARG A 201 -5.29 -2.50 33.88
N GLU A 202 -4.38 -1.70 33.34
CA GLU A 202 -3.47 -0.86 34.13
C GLU A 202 -4.23 0.20 34.95
N GLY A 203 -5.25 0.83 34.37
CA GLY A 203 -6.12 1.77 35.08
C GLY A 203 -6.83 1.13 36.27
N ARG A 204 -7.43 -0.06 36.08
CA ARG A 204 -8.04 -0.84 37.17
C ARG A 204 -7.02 -1.22 38.24
N ARG A 205 -5.83 -1.65 37.86
CA ARG A 205 -4.77 -2.00 38.82
C ARG A 205 -4.33 -0.79 39.64
N ARG A 206 -4.21 0.39 39.01
CA ARG A 206 -3.87 1.63 39.72
C ARG A 206 -4.94 2.01 40.74
N TYR A 207 -6.21 1.92 40.35
CA TYR A 207 -7.34 2.18 41.24
C TYR A 207 -7.34 1.25 42.46
N VAL A 208 -7.10 -0.05 42.28
CA VAL A 208 -7.00 -1.01 43.39
C VAL A 208 -5.85 -0.66 44.33
N LEU A 209 -4.66 -0.33 43.80
CA LEU A 209 -3.50 0.04 44.64
C LEU A 209 -3.67 1.39 45.36
N GLU A 210 -4.47 2.29 44.81
CA GLU A 210 -4.82 3.56 45.44
C GLU A 210 -5.85 3.33 46.56
N TRP A 211 -6.86 2.48 46.31
CA TRP A 211 -7.84 2.05 47.29
C TRP A 211 -7.21 1.32 48.49
N ASP A 212 -6.32 0.34 48.26
CA ASP A 212 -5.61 -0.36 49.33
C ASP A 212 -4.77 0.62 50.19
N ARG A 213 -4.15 1.62 49.56
CA ARG A 213 -3.34 2.64 50.26
C ARG A 213 -4.20 3.59 51.08
N ASP A 214 -5.39 3.93 50.60
CA ASP A 214 -6.33 4.78 51.33
C ASP A 214 -7.00 3.99 52.47
N GLU A 215 -7.19 2.67 52.33
CA GLU A 215 -7.62 1.78 53.41
C GLU A 215 -6.54 1.64 54.50
N GLU A 216 -5.26 1.50 54.12
CA GLU A 216 -4.12 1.50 55.04
C GLU A 216 -3.92 2.86 55.75
N ARG A 217 -4.24 3.98 55.10
CA ARG A 217 -4.18 5.34 55.68
C ARG A 217 -5.44 5.73 56.46
N GLY A 218 -6.56 5.08 56.16
CA GLY A 218 -7.89 5.36 56.67
C GLY A 218 -8.38 4.32 57.67
N GLY A 219 -7.47 3.70 58.43
CA GLY A 219 -7.82 2.85 59.56
C GLY A 219 -8.78 3.56 60.52
N SER A 220 -10.05 3.16 60.46
CA SER A 220 -11.25 3.65 61.15
C SER A 220 -12.11 4.69 60.43
N LEU A 221 -12.81 4.27 59.38
CA LEU A 221 -14.25 4.53 59.28
C LEU A 221 -14.93 3.22 58.90
N THR A 222 -15.44 2.52 59.92
CA THR A 222 -16.45 1.48 59.70
C THR A 222 -17.60 2.10 58.91
N PRO A 223 -18.12 1.46 57.85
CA PRO A 223 -19.39 1.87 57.27
C PRO A 223 -20.42 1.85 58.39
N SER A 224 -20.93 3.02 58.78
CA SER A 224 -22.09 3.08 59.67
C SER A 224 -23.26 2.51 58.88
N ASP A 225 -23.74 1.34 59.32
CA ASP A 225 -25.07 0.84 59.01
C ASP A 225 -26.10 1.88 59.48
N ASP A 226 -26.38 2.87 58.64
CA ASP A 226 -27.53 3.75 58.80
C ASP A 226 -28.04 4.17 57.42
N ALA A 227 -28.58 3.17 56.71
CA ALA A 227 -29.58 3.36 55.68
C ALA A 227 -30.66 2.29 55.85
N SER A 228 -31.22 2.21 57.05
CA SER A 228 -32.59 1.71 57.26
C SER A 228 -33.50 2.91 57.47
N LYS A 229 -34.17 3.34 56.38
CA LYS A 229 -35.52 3.91 56.29
C LYS A 229 -35.75 4.56 54.94
#